data_AF-A0A6J4QJV9-F1
#
_entry.id   AF-A0A6J4QJV9-F1
#
_cell.length_a   1.000
_cell.length_b   1.000
_cell.length_c   1.000
_cell.angle_alpha   90.00
_cell.angle_beta   90.00
_cell.angle_gamma   90.00
#
_symmetry.space_group_name_H-M   'P 1'
#
loop_
_entity.id
_entity.type
_entity.pdbx_description
1 polymer ?
#
loop_
_entity_poly.entity_id
_entity_poly.type
_entity_poly.pdbx_seq_one_letter_code
_entity_poly.pdbx_strand_id
1 'polypeptide(L)'
;WSREQLEALPGLSLHDLMMMPIDRLRTFFARLEPKGQGHESEGEFQALKLLFEEITTRLKYLCDVGIGYLTLDRQSRTLSGGEVQRINLTTALGTSLVNTLFVLDEPSIGLHPRDIHRITEAMKRLRDAGNTLVVVEHDPAVMLAADRMIDMGPGPGEKGGQIVFDGSTHDLRSADTLTGAYLGGRKHVGMGFKRAVTDNTPRLVLEGACEHNLKNVSVEFPLQRLVCVTGVSGSGKSSLIQDILAPALLRHFGRATETPGHHERLLGADHLGDVVFVDQSPIGKTARSNPVSYVGAWDAIREIFAVSALAKQRGYTGSKFSFNSGDGRCPTCGGSGFEHVEMQFLSDVYLRCPDCDGKRYRPEILEVTIDRQAIGSVQPRALNVADVLELTVSEAAQLFANDRDVIRALQPIVDVGLEYVKLGQPVPTLSGGESQRLKLAGFLAEAAKGGSATRQGLAKKGTLFLFDEPTTGLHFDDIAKLMRALR
;
A
#
# COMPACT_ATOMS: atom_id res chain seq x y z
N TRP A 1 7.68 -36.10 34.07
CA TRP A 1 6.68 -35.32 34.86
C TRP A 1 5.95 -36.22 35.85
N SER A 2 5.57 -35.72 37.03
CA SER A 2 4.68 -36.46 37.94
C SER A 2 3.20 -36.35 37.49
N ARG A 3 2.37 -37.33 37.87
CA ARG A 3 0.93 -37.32 37.58
C ARG A 3 0.23 -36.08 38.16
N GLU A 4 0.64 -35.67 39.36
CA GLU A 4 0.13 -34.45 40.01
C GLU A 4 0.46 -33.18 39.23
N GLN A 5 1.62 -33.11 38.55
CA GLN A 5 1.95 -31.95 37.70
C GLN A 5 1.06 -31.90 36.46
N LEU A 6 0.81 -33.04 35.81
CA LEU A 6 -0.08 -33.13 34.66
C LEU A 6 -1.54 -32.80 35.04
N GLU A 7 -1.99 -33.27 36.21
CA GLU A 7 -3.33 -33.00 36.74
C GLU A 7 -3.48 -31.54 37.26
N ALA A 8 -2.38 -30.87 37.60
CA ALA A 8 -2.37 -29.44 37.98
C ALA A 8 -2.29 -28.49 36.78
N LEU A 9 -2.00 -28.99 35.57
CA LEU A 9 -2.11 -28.20 34.36
C LEU A 9 -3.59 -27.91 34.08
N PRO A 10 -3.92 -26.76 33.46
CA PRO A 10 -5.31 -26.35 33.23
C PRO A 10 -6.13 -27.24 32.26
N GLY A 11 -5.74 -28.50 32.02
CA GLY A 11 -6.45 -29.43 31.15
C GLY A 11 -6.48 -28.98 29.68
N LEU A 12 -5.52 -28.14 29.27
CA LEU A 12 -5.50 -27.57 27.94
C LEU A 12 -5.09 -28.62 26.91
N SER A 13 -5.92 -28.82 25.91
CA SER A 13 -5.60 -29.61 24.72
C SER A 13 -4.65 -28.83 23.80
N LEU A 14 -4.09 -29.50 22.79
CA LEU A 14 -3.27 -28.83 21.77
C LEU A 14 -4.02 -27.67 21.09
N HIS A 15 -5.32 -27.84 20.82
CA HIS A 15 -6.13 -26.79 20.22
C HIS A 15 -6.24 -25.57 21.13
N ASP A 16 -6.44 -25.77 22.44
CA ASP A 16 -6.51 -24.67 23.41
C ASP A 16 -5.19 -23.89 23.47
N LEU A 17 -4.05 -24.58 23.33
CA LEU A 17 -2.74 -23.93 23.21
C LEU A 17 -2.59 -23.16 21.90
N MET A 18 -3.09 -23.69 20.79
CA MET A 18 -3.05 -23.01 19.48
C MET A 18 -3.93 -21.77 19.44
N MET A 19 -5.04 -21.75 20.19
CA MET A 19 -5.96 -20.62 20.32
C MET A 19 -5.52 -19.59 21.36
N MET A 20 -4.50 -19.90 22.15
CA MET A 20 -3.95 -18.97 23.13
C MET A 20 -3.12 -17.88 22.42
N PRO A 21 -3.26 -16.59 22.81
CA PRO A 21 -2.33 -15.56 22.37
C PRO A 21 -0.88 -15.93 22.68
N ILE A 22 0.03 -15.67 21.74
CA ILE A 22 1.44 -16.06 21.80
C ILE A 22 2.14 -15.52 23.05
N ASP A 23 1.77 -14.34 23.56
CA ASP A 23 2.33 -13.77 24.79
C ASP A 23 1.98 -14.60 26.05
N ARG A 24 0.73 -15.07 26.13
CA ARG A 24 0.25 -16.00 27.15
C ARG A 24 0.87 -17.38 26.97
N LEU A 25 0.98 -17.85 25.73
CA LEU A 25 1.60 -19.13 25.41
C LEU A 25 3.08 -19.15 25.82
N ARG A 26 3.82 -18.06 25.59
CA ARG A 26 5.20 -17.89 26.08
C ARG A 26 5.27 -17.99 27.60
N THR A 27 4.33 -17.33 28.30
CA THR A 27 4.26 -17.36 29.76
C THR A 27 3.91 -18.77 30.28
N PHE A 28 3.06 -19.50 29.55
CA PHE A 28 2.71 -20.89 29.85
C PHE A 28 3.94 -21.80 29.75
N PHE A 29 4.68 -21.77 28.63
CA PHE A 29 5.89 -22.58 28.47
C PHE A 29 7.01 -22.18 29.44
N ALA A 30 7.16 -20.90 29.77
CA ALA A 30 8.13 -20.45 30.77
C ALA A 30 7.83 -20.98 32.19
N ARG A 31 6.56 -21.24 32.52
CA ARG A 31 6.17 -21.85 33.81
C ARG A 31 6.31 -23.36 33.84
N LEU A 32 6.27 -23.99 32.67
CA LEU A 32 6.39 -25.43 32.47
C LEU A 32 7.84 -25.95 32.49
N GLU A 33 8.82 -25.06 32.61
CA GLU A 33 10.25 -25.38 32.49
C GLU A 33 10.59 -26.66 33.29
N PRO A 34 11.18 -27.69 32.63
CA PRO A 34 11.32 -29.02 33.21
C PRO A 34 12.24 -28.99 34.43
N LYS A 35 11.65 -29.04 35.63
CA LYS A 35 12.38 -29.31 36.86
C LYS A 35 12.74 -30.79 36.87
N GLY A 36 14.01 -31.12 36.68
CA GLY A 36 14.50 -32.50 36.65
C GLY A 36 13.98 -33.31 37.83
N GLN A 37 13.07 -34.24 37.57
CA GLN A 37 12.51 -35.14 38.58
C GLN A 37 12.92 -36.58 38.24
N GLY A 38 13.96 -37.05 38.93
CA GLY A 38 14.19 -38.39 39.49
C GLY A 38 13.94 -39.71 38.72
N HIS A 39 13.29 -39.74 37.56
CA HIS A 39 12.87 -40.99 36.91
C HIS A 39 12.92 -40.99 35.37
N GLU A 40 13.34 -39.90 34.72
CA GLU A 40 13.53 -39.85 33.26
C GLU A 40 14.97 -40.26 32.90
N SER A 41 15.13 -41.00 31.79
CA SER A 41 16.48 -41.30 31.29
C SER A 41 17.19 -39.99 30.94
N GLU A 42 18.51 -39.90 31.21
CA GLU A 42 19.31 -38.69 30.92
C GLU A 42 19.10 -38.16 29.49
N GLY A 43 18.92 -39.07 28.52
CA GLY A 43 18.66 -38.74 27.12
C GLY A 43 17.28 -38.11 26.86
N GLU A 44 16.22 -38.61 27.50
CA GLU A 44 14.87 -38.02 27.38
C GLU A 44 14.81 -36.62 27.98
N PHE A 45 15.45 -36.43 29.13
CA PHE A 45 15.53 -35.12 29.78
C PHE A 45 16.27 -34.10 28.89
N GLN A 46 17.37 -34.51 28.25
CA GLN A 46 18.13 -33.66 27.35
C GLN A 46 17.35 -33.32 26.07
N ALA A 47 16.62 -34.29 25.49
CA ALA A 47 15.77 -34.06 24.32
C ALA A 47 14.61 -33.10 24.63
N LEU A 48 13.94 -33.29 25.77
CA LEU A 48 12.89 -32.38 26.25
C LEU A 48 13.41 -30.96 26.46
N LYS A 49 14.59 -30.82 27.08
CA LYS A 49 15.21 -29.51 27.29
C LYS A 49 15.44 -28.76 25.97
N LEU A 50 16.01 -29.42 24.96
CA LEU A 50 16.23 -28.81 23.64
C LEU A 50 14.93 -28.36 22.97
N LEU A 51 13.86 -29.17 23.06
CA LEU A 51 12.55 -28.81 22.52
C LEU A 51 11.94 -27.59 23.24
N PHE A 52 12.00 -27.56 24.57
CA PHE A 52 11.48 -26.44 25.36
C PHE A 52 12.26 -25.15 25.11
N GLU A 53 13.59 -25.23 24.99
CA GLU A 53 14.45 -24.12 24.62
C GLU A 53 14.07 -23.58 23.24
N GLU A 54 13.89 -24.44 22.24
CA GLU A 54 13.51 -24.04 20.88
C GLU A 54 12.11 -23.40 20.83
N ILE A 55 11.11 -24.00 21.50
CA ILE A 55 9.75 -23.46 21.58
C ILE A 55 9.77 -22.08 22.24
N THR A 56 10.41 -21.97 23.41
CA THR A 56 10.46 -20.71 24.17
C THR A 56 11.19 -19.63 23.40
N THR A 57 12.24 -19.99 22.68
CA THR A 57 13.03 -19.09 21.83
C THR A 57 12.20 -18.57 20.65
N ARG A 58 11.48 -19.45 19.92
CA ARG A 58 10.59 -19.03 18.83
C ARG A 58 9.44 -18.16 19.31
N LEU A 59 8.79 -18.52 20.42
CA LEU A 59 7.72 -17.69 21.02
C LEU A 59 8.25 -16.33 21.46
N LYS A 60 9.49 -16.27 21.97
CA LYS A 60 10.16 -15.01 22.30
C LYS A 60 10.37 -14.15 21.05
N TYR A 61 10.87 -14.69 19.94
CA TYR A 61 11.05 -13.92 18.71
C TYR A 61 9.73 -13.33 18.18
N LEU A 62 8.65 -14.11 18.20
CA LEU A 62 7.30 -13.64 17.84
C LEU A 62 6.83 -12.48 18.75
N CYS A 63 7.10 -12.56 20.06
CA CYS A 63 6.78 -11.47 20.99
C CYS A 63 7.66 -10.24 20.77
N ASP A 64 8.96 -10.44 20.50
CA ASP A 64 9.95 -9.39 20.32
C ASP A 64 9.61 -8.57 19.06
N VAL A 65 9.17 -9.20 17.97
CA VAL A 65 8.69 -8.44 16.79
C VAL A 65 7.27 -7.87 16.95
N GLY A 66 6.64 -8.03 18.12
CA GLY A 66 5.38 -7.35 18.45
C GLY A 66 4.10 -8.06 17.99
N ILE A 67 4.16 -9.33 17.60
CA ILE A 67 2.96 -10.11 17.19
C ILE A 67 2.43 -11.05 18.27
N GLY A 68 2.80 -10.80 19.53
CA GLY A 68 2.38 -11.61 20.68
C GLY A 68 0.86 -11.69 20.91
N TYR A 69 0.07 -10.79 20.31
CA TYR A 69 -1.38 -10.79 20.39
C TYR A 69 -2.05 -11.81 19.45
N LEU A 70 -1.32 -12.35 18.48
CA LEU A 70 -1.83 -13.37 17.56
C LEU A 70 -1.87 -14.74 18.24
N THR A 71 -2.65 -15.64 17.66
CA THR A 71 -2.74 -17.05 18.03
C THR A 71 -1.99 -17.89 17.00
N LEU A 72 -1.54 -19.10 17.36
CA LEU A 72 -0.87 -20.00 16.41
C LEU A 72 -1.82 -20.57 15.35
N ASP A 73 -3.13 -20.64 15.65
CA ASP A 73 -4.17 -21.08 14.71
C ASP A 73 -4.60 -20.00 13.70
N ARG A 74 -4.05 -18.77 13.81
CA ARG A 74 -4.42 -17.67 12.91
C ARG A 74 -4.05 -18.01 11.47
N GLN A 75 -5.03 -18.00 10.58
CA GLN A 75 -4.81 -18.29 9.16
C GLN A 75 -3.93 -17.24 8.48
N SER A 76 -2.89 -17.66 7.77
CA SER A 76 -1.91 -16.76 7.13
C SER A 76 -2.54 -15.73 6.18
N ARG A 77 -3.63 -16.10 5.48
CA ARG A 77 -4.36 -15.20 4.57
C ARG A 77 -5.10 -14.04 5.25
N THR A 78 -5.26 -14.12 6.58
CA THR A 78 -5.96 -13.11 7.40
C THR A 78 -5.01 -12.18 8.12
N LEU A 79 -3.70 -12.32 7.85
CA LEU A 79 -2.66 -11.47 8.37
C LEU A 79 -2.48 -10.26 7.44
N SER A 80 -2.27 -9.10 8.04
CA SER A 80 -1.81 -7.91 7.34
C SER A 80 -0.40 -8.12 6.75
N GLY A 81 -0.05 -7.33 5.73
CA GLY A 81 1.29 -7.37 5.13
C GLY A 81 2.41 -7.18 6.16
N GLY A 82 2.24 -6.20 7.07
CA GLY A 82 3.18 -5.98 8.16
C GLY A 82 3.28 -7.15 9.15
N GLU A 83 2.18 -7.86 9.45
CA GLU A 83 2.25 -9.08 10.28
C GLU A 83 3.03 -10.20 9.59
N VAL A 84 2.77 -10.45 8.30
CA VAL A 84 3.50 -11.45 7.51
C VAL A 84 4.99 -11.13 7.46
N GLN A 85 5.33 -9.87 7.20
CA GLN A 85 6.73 -9.42 7.16
C GLN A 85 7.44 -9.62 8.49
N ARG A 86 6.78 -9.32 9.62
CA ARG A 86 7.36 -9.53 10.95
C ARG A 86 7.51 -11.01 11.30
N ILE A 87 6.57 -11.86 10.89
CA ILE A 87 6.74 -13.33 11.02
C ILE A 87 7.98 -13.77 10.25
N ASN A 88 8.16 -13.31 9.00
CA ASN A 88 9.34 -13.65 8.21
C ASN A 88 10.65 -13.19 8.87
N LEU A 89 10.64 -12.03 9.55
CA LEU A 89 11.78 -11.56 10.34
C LEU A 89 12.11 -12.51 11.50
N THR A 90 11.11 -13.12 12.14
CA THR A 90 11.37 -14.12 13.19
C THR A 90 12.00 -15.40 12.64
N THR A 91 11.67 -15.78 11.41
CA THR A 91 12.33 -16.90 10.73
C THR A 91 13.82 -16.61 10.54
N ALA A 92 14.17 -15.39 10.12
CA ALA A 92 15.56 -14.96 9.98
C ALA A 92 16.32 -14.94 11.32
N LEU A 93 15.67 -14.50 12.41
CA LEU A 93 16.23 -14.56 13.77
C LEU A 93 16.41 -16.00 14.26
N GLY A 94 15.54 -16.92 13.84
CA GLY A 94 15.55 -18.32 14.26
C GLY A 94 16.60 -19.19 13.57
N THR A 95 16.98 -18.87 12.34
CA THR A 95 17.92 -19.71 11.56
C THR A 95 19.39 -19.54 11.95
N SER A 96 19.72 -18.67 12.92
CA SER A 96 21.10 -18.40 13.38
C SER A 96 22.10 -18.19 12.24
N LEU A 97 21.63 -17.58 11.15
CA LEU A 97 22.47 -17.30 9.98
C LEU A 97 23.50 -16.22 10.33
N VAL A 98 24.72 -16.41 9.81
CA VAL A 98 25.83 -15.46 9.90
C VAL A 98 26.36 -15.18 8.49
N ASN A 99 27.10 -14.09 8.29
CA ASN A 99 27.64 -13.69 6.98
C ASN A 99 26.57 -13.57 5.88
N THR A 100 25.34 -13.23 6.25
CA THR A 100 24.21 -13.09 5.33
C THR A 100 23.89 -11.61 5.12
N LEU A 101 23.54 -11.25 3.88
CA LEU A 101 22.98 -9.94 3.54
C LEU A 101 21.46 -10.02 3.59
N PHE A 102 20.85 -9.32 4.55
CA PHE A 102 19.41 -9.17 4.65
C PHE A 102 18.98 -7.89 3.95
N VAL A 103 18.06 -8.01 3.00
CA VAL A 103 17.41 -6.86 2.35
C VAL A 103 15.98 -6.79 2.88
N LEU A 104 15.65 -5.71 3.58
CA LEU A 104 14.36 -5.50 4.23
C LEU A 104 13.69 -4.28 3.59
N ASP A 105 12.46 -4.49 3.12
CA ASP A 105 11.66 -3.45 2.46
C ASP A 105 10.60 -2.92 3.44
N GLU A 106 10.85 -1.77 4.05
CA GLU A 106 9.96 -1.08 5.01
C GLU A 106 9.40 -1.96 6.15
N PRO A 107 10.26 -2.51 7.03
CA PRO A 107 9.83 -3.33 8.15
C PRO A 107 8.95 -2.59 9.20
N SER A 108 8.85 -1.26 9.13
CA SER A 108 7.96 -0.46 9.99
C SER A 108 6.49 -0.42 9.56
N ILE A 109 6.13 -0.96 8.39
CA ILE A 109 4.74 -0.91 7.87
C ILE A 109 3.74 -1.50 8.86
N GLY A 110 2.64 -0.76 9.07
CA GLY A 110 1.55 -1.16 9.96
C GLY A 110 1.93 -1.26 11.44
N LEU A 111 3.09 -0.71 11.84
CA LEU A 111 3.49 -0.64 13.23
C LEU A 111 3.11 0.69 13.87
N HIS A 112 2.65 0.57 15.10
CA HIS A 112 2.48 1.73 15.95
C HIS A 112 3.86 2.26 16.40
N PRO A 113 4.06 3.59 16.50
CA PRO A 113 5.35 4.18 16.90
C PRO A 113 5.98 3.58 18.16
N ARG A 114 5.14 3.16 19.12
CA ARG A 114 5.56 2.46 20.35
C ARG A 114 6.36 1.17 20.07
N ASP A 115 6.02 0.45 19.02
CA ASP A 115 6.53 -0.89 18.74
C ASP A 115 7.72 -0.86 17.75
N ILE A 116 8.00 0.30 17.12
CA ILE A 116 9.16 0.51 16.22
C ILE A 116 10.50 0.20 16.90
N HIS A 117 10.63 0.55 18.18
CA HIS A 117 11.83 0.25 18.96
C HIS A 117 12.14 -1.25 18.97
N ARG A 118 11.12 -2.11 19.05
CA ARG A 118 11.33 -3.56 19.12
C ARG A 118 11.89 -4.14 17.82
N ILE A 119 11.38 -3.67 16.68
CA ILE A 119 11.91 -4.04 15.36
C ILE A 119 13.33 -3.52 15.18
N THR A 120 13.60 -2.30 15.64
CA THR A 120 14.94 -1.73 15.62
C THR A 120 15.93 -2.59 16.44
N GLU A 121 15.53 -3.07 17.62
CA GLU A 121 16.34 -4.00 18.41
C GLU A 121 16.55 -5.35 17.74
N ALA A 122 15.49 -5.91 17.15
CA ALA A 122 15.57 -7.17 16.40
C ALA A 122 16.58 -7.07 15.23
N MET A 123 16.53 -5.97 14.46
CA MET A 123 17.48 -5.70 13.38
C MET A 123 18.91 -5.53 13.90
N LYS A 124 19.11 -4.83 15.02
CA LYS A 124 20.43 -4.71 15.66
C LYS A 124 20.99 -6.06 16.09
N ARG A 125 20.16 -6.95 16.66
CA ARG A 125 20.58 -8.32 17.00
C ARG A 125 21.01 -9.12 15.77
N LEU A 126 20.28 -9.03 14.65
CA LEU A 126 20.68 -9.66 13.39
C LEU A 126 22.03 -9.14 12.91
N ARG A 127 22.23 -7.83 12.93
CA ARG A 127 23.51 -7.18 12.59
C ARG A 127 24.64 -7.68 13.50
N ASP A 128 24.43 -7.62 14.81
CA ASP A 128 25.43 -7.96 15.83
C ASP A 128 25.79 -9.46 15.82
N ALA A 129 24.94 -10.32 15.25
CA ALA A 129 25.24 -11.72 14.96
C ALA A 129 26.22 -11.93 13.78
N GLY A 130 26.73 -10.86 13.16
CA GLY A 130 27.67 -10.93 12.04
C GLY A 130 27.00 -10.89 10.66
N ASN A 131 25.82 -10.28 10.56
CA ASN A 131 25.10 -10.08 9.30
C ASN A 131 25.15 -8.62 8.86
N THR A 132 24.86 -8.37 7.58
CA THR A 132 24.68 -7.02 7.03
C THR A 132 23.21 -6.82 6.71
N LEU A 133 22.64 -5.68 7.11
CA LEU A 133 21.26 -5.33 6.81
C LEU A 133 21.23 -4.12 5.87
N VAL A 134 20.48 -4.23 4.78
CA VAL A 134 20.10 -3.13 3.89
C VAL A 134 18.60 -2.93 4.06
N VAL A 135 18.21 -1.78 4.59
CA VAL A 135 16.82 -1.50 4.95
C VAL A 135 16.33 -0.31 4.14
N VAL A 136 15.29 -0.50 3.34
CA VAL A 136 14.52 0.59 2.72
C VAL A 136 13.52 1.08 3.75
N GLU A 137 13.58 2.37 4.12
CA GLU A 137 12.74 2.92 5.18
C GLU A 137 12.44 4.40 4.99
N HIS A 138 11.34 4.82 5.61
CA HIS A 138 10.88 6.20 5.67
C HIS A 138 10.56 6.64 7.11
N ASP A 139 10.53 5.72 8.09
CA ASP A 139 10.27 6.07 9.48
C ASP A 139 11.49 6.75 10.15
N PRO A 140 11.32 7.96 10.73
CA PRO A 140 12.43 8.69 11.36
C PRO A 140 13.14 7.90 12.47
N ALA A 141 12.43 7.11 13.26
CA ALA A 141 13.02 6.40 14.39
C ALA A 141 13.94 5.26 13.91
N VAL A 142 13.57 4.58 12.81
CA VAL A 142 14.45 3.58 12.18
C VAL A 142 15.64 4.25 11.52
N MET A 143 15.43 5.33 10.77
CA MET A 143 16.51 6.08 10.12
C MET A 143 17.53 6.59 11.14
N LEU A 144 17.09 7.14 12.27
CA LEU A 144 17.98 7.62 13.34
C LEU A 144 18.79 6.51 14.01
N ALA A 145 18.33 5.27 13.94
CA ALA A 145 19.01 4.12 14.52
C ALA A 145 20.02 3.46 13.57
N ALA A 146 20.08 3.88 12.30
CA ALA A 146 20.97 3.33 11.29
C ALA A 146 22.42 3.74 11.52
N ASP A 147 23.36 2.83 11.22
CA ASP A 147 24.79 3.09 11.30
C ASP A 147 25.29 3.93 10.10
N ARG A 148 24.64 3.78 8.94
CA ARG A 148 24.93 4.46 7.68
C ARG A 148 23.62 4.73 6.95
N MET A 149 23.53 5.88 6.29
CA MET A 149 22.41 6.30 5.46
C MET A 149 22.86 6.48 4.02
N ILE A 150 22.06 5.98 3.09
CA ILE A 150 22.16 6.22 1.66
C ILE A 150 20.85 6.86 1.23
N ASP A 151 20.90 8.10 0.75
CA ASP A 151 19.72 8.85 0.29
C ASP A 151 19.69 8.82 -1.24
N MET A 152 18.57 8.37 -1.79
CA MET A 152 18.33 8.27 -3.23
C MET A 152 17.50 9.46 -3.70
N GLY A 153 17.88 10.09 -4.81
CA GLY A 153 17.14 11.24 -5.31
C GLY A 153 17.75 11.84 -6.58
N PRO A 154 17.59 13.16 -6.79
CA PRO A 154 16.90 14.14 -5.96
C PRO A 154 15.35 14.09 -6.02
N GLY A 155 14.78 13.37 -6.98
CA GLY A 155 13.33 13.20 -7.11
C GLY A 155 12.94 11.78 -7.54
N PRO A 156 11.64 11.50 -7.73
CA PRO A 156 11.17 10.19 -8.17
C PRO A 156 11.31 10.00 -9.69
N GLY A 157 11.23 8.74 -10.14
CA GLY A 157 11.30 8.36 -11.56
C GLY A 157 12.61 8.76 -12.23
N GLU A 158 12.53 9.35 -13.42
CA GLU A 158 13.70 9.75 -14.22
C GLU A 158 14.54 10.87 -13.57
N LYS A 159 13.98 11.61 -12.61
CA LYS A 159 14.71 12.62 -11.82
C LYS A 159 15.46 11.99 -10.63
N GLY A 160 15.36 10.68 -10.46
CA GLY A 160 15.99 9.90 -9.40
C GLY A 160 17.20 9.10 -9.88
N GLY A 161 17.42 7.96 -9.23
CA GLY A 161 18.46 7.00 -9.63
C GLY A 161 19.90 7.40 -9.27
N GLN A 162 20.06 8.44 -8.46
CA GLN A 162 21.37 8.92 -8.00
C GLN A 162 21.46 8.85 -6.48
N ILE A 163 22.66 8.53 -5.97
CA ILE A 163 22.98 8.66 -4.55
C ILE A 163 23.25 10.15 -4.30
N VAL A 164 22.33 10.83 -3.63
CA VAL A 164 22.45 12.26 -3.29
C VAL A 164 23.14 12.48 -1.94
N PHE A 165 23.18 11.45 -1.10
CA PHE A 165 23.94 11.44 0.15
C PHE A 165 24.35 10.01 0.52
N ASP A 166 25.55 9.87 1.08
CA ASP A 166 26.10 8.63 1.62
C ASP A 166 26.98 8.96 2.84
N GLY A 167 26.56 8.56 4.03
CA GLY A 167 27.25 8.92 5.26
C GLY A 167 26.48 8.58 6.53
N SER A 168 26.79 9.27 7.62
CA SER A 168 26.12 9.04 8.91
C SER A 168 24.75 9.71 8.99
N THR A 169 23.89 9.23 9.89
CA THR A 169 22.59 9.86 10.19
C THR A 169 22.73 11.29 10.69
N HIS A 170 23.80 11.59 11.44
CA HIS A 170 24.11 12.93 11.92
C HIS A 170 24.37 13.88 10.75
N ASP A 171 25.19 13.47 9.79
CA ASP A 171 25.58 14.32 8.66
C ASP A 171 24.41 14.53 7.69
N LEU A 172 23.54 13.51 7.51
CA LEU A 172 22.33 13.59 6.69
C LEU A 172 21.40 14.72 7.17
N ARG A 173 21.26 14.92 8.49
CA ARG A 173 20.41 15.99 9.04
C ARG A 173 20.85 17.38 8.59
N SER A 174 22.12 17.59 8.30
CA SER A 174 22.66 18.85 7.76
C SER A 174 22.77 18.88 6.24
N ALA A 175 22.63 17.75 5.56
CA ALA A 175 22.78 17.65 4.12
C ALA A 175 21.69 18.44 3.37
N ASP A 176 22.05 18.97 2.19
CA ASP A 176 21.12 19.62 1.27
C ASP A 176 20.39 18.60 0.40
N THR A 177 19.74 17.64 1.06
CA THR A 177 18.85 16.65 0.42
C THR A 177 17.44 16.81 0.94
N LEU A 178 16.46 16.28 0.20
CA LEU A 178 15.05 16.36 0.59
C LEU A 178 14.83 15.66 1.95
N THR A 179 15.38 14.46 2.12
CA THR A 179 15.35 13.68 3.36
C THR A 179 16.06 14.43 4.50
N GLY A 180 17.26 14.98 4.22
CA GLY A 180 18.01 15.80 5.18
C GLY A 180 17.25 17.03 5.65
N ALA A 181 16.49 17.68 4.75
CA ALA A 181 15.65 18.83 5.09
C ALA A 181 14.51 18.46 6.05
N TYR A 182 13.87 17.30 5.88
CA TYR A 182 12.82 16.83 6.80
C TYR A 182 13.40 16.35 8.13
N LEU A 183 14.44 15.51 8.12
CA LEU A 183 15.09 15.02 9.36
C LEU A 183 15.80 16.13 10.15
N GLY A 184 16.32 17.14 9.46
CA GLY A 184 16.92 18.34 10.04
C GLY A 184 15.90 19.37 10.51
N GLY A 185 14.61 19.17 10.21
CA GLY A 185 13.53 20.11 10.56
C GLY A 185 13.53 21.42 9.75
N ARG A 186 14.27 21.50 8.64
CA ARG A 186 14.20 22.63 7.69
C ARG A 186 12.90 22.61 6.88
N LYS A 187 12.30 21.43 6.71
CA LYS A 187 11.02 21.21 6.05
C LYS A 187 10.09 20.41 6.95
N HIS A 188 8.80 20.74 6.93
CA HIS A 188 7.79 20.08 7.75
C HIS A 188 6.51 19.84 6.95
N VAL A 189 5.79 18.78 7.31
CA VAL A 189 4.46 18.52 6.78
C VAL A 189 3.50 19.54 7.40
N GLY A 190 3.04 20.50 6.60
CA GLY A 190 2.20 21.59 7.09
C GLY A 190 0.86 21.13 7.67
N MET A 191 0.59 21.50 8.93
CA MET A 191 -0.73 21.42 9.54
C MET A 191 -1.62 22.53 8.97
N GLY A 192 -2.33 22.27 7.88
CA GLY A 192 -3.26 23.26 7.31
C GLY A 192 -4.48 23.48 8.20
N PHE A 193 -5.44 24.25 7.68
CA PHE A 193 -6.65 24.62 8.41
C PHE A 193 -7.48 23.39 8.80
N LYS A 194 -7.50 23.09 10.10
CA LYS A 194 -8.40 22.09 10.67
C LYS A 194 -9.79 22.70 10.75
N ARG A 195 -10.78 22.02 10.16
CA ARG A 195 -12.18 22.42 10.35
C ARG A 195 -12.63 21.96 11.74
N ALA A 196 -13.17 22.87 12.55
CA ALA A 196 -13.62 22.56 13.90
C ALA A 196 -14.78 21.55 13.89
N VAL A 197 -14.84 20.67 14.89
CA VAL A 197 -15.99 19.81 15.15
C VAL A 197 -16.84 20.51 16.21
N THR A 198 -18.09 20.79 15.87
CA THR A 198 -19.09 21.43 16.74
C THR A 198 -20.25 20.47 16.98
N ASP A 199 -21.15 20.80 17.90
CA ASP A 199 -22.34 19.97 18.18
C ASP A 199 -23.24 19.82 16.95
N ASN A 200 -23.32 20.85 16.11
CA ASN A 200 -24.08 20.83 14.85
C ASN A 200 -23.39 20.07 13.70
N THR A 201 -22.20 19.51 13.91
CA THR A 201 -21.50 18.76 12.84
C THR A 201 -22.21 17.43 12.62
N PRO A 202 -22.70 17.12 11.40
CA PRO A 202 -23.34 15.85 11.10
C PRO A 202 -22.42 14.67 11.42
N ARG A 203 -22.97 13.57 11.94
CA ARG A 203 -22.20 12.41 12.39
C ARG A 203 -22.73 11.13 11.79
N LEU A 204 -21.82 10.19 11.53
CA LEU A 204 -22.14 8.79 11.30
C LEU A 204 -21.90 8.06 12.63
N VAL A 205 -22.88 7.32 13.12
CA VAL A 205 -22.80 6.64 14.42
C VAL A 205 -22.86 5.14 14.20
N LEU A 206 -21.82 4.45 14.65
CA LEU A 206 -21.77 2.99 14.71
C LEU A 206 -21.94 2.57 16.16
N GLU A 207 -22.94 1.74 16.45
CA GLU A 207 -23.23 1.29 17.81
C GLU A 207 -23.03 -0.22 17.97
N GLY A 208 -22.47 -0.59 19.13
CA GLY A 208 -22.38 -1.97 19.58
C GLY A 208 -21.51 -2.89 18.72
N ALA A 209 -20.42 -2.36 18.17
CA ALA A 209 -19.46 -3.14 17.39
C ALA A 209 -18.78 -4.21 18.27
N CYS A 210 -18.95 -5.47 17.87
CA CYS A 210 -18.50 -6.66 18.61
C CYS A 210 -17.67 -7.64 17.77
N GLU A 211 -17.28 -7.27 16.55
CA GLU A 211 -16.47 -8.15 15.70
C GLU A 211 -15.07 -8.38 16.29
N HIS A 212 -14.59 -9.64 16.22
CA HIS A 212 -13.30 -10.06 16.74
C HIS A 212 -13.04 -9.65 18.21
N ASN A 213 -12.13 -8.72 18.46
CA ASN A 213 -11.74 -8.29 19.80
C ASN A 213 -12.41 -6.97 20.22
N LEU A 214 -13.35 -6.45 19.44
CA LEU A 214 -14.14 -5.27 19.79
C LEU A 214 -15.11 -5.61 20.93
N LYS A 215 -15.16 -4.73 21.94
CA LYS A 215 -15.90 -4.95 23.18
C LYS A 215 -17.14 -4.05 23.25
N ASN A 216 -18.14 -4.35 22.41
CA ASN A 216 -19.38 -3.57 22.33
C ASN A 216 -19.13 -2.07 22.15
N VAL A 217 -18.33 -1.72 21.15
CA VAL A 217 -17.81 -0.36 20.95
C VAL A 217 -18.83 0.47 20.16
N SER A 218 -19.16 1.65 20.68
CA SER A 218 -19.95 2.66 19.96
C SER A 218 -19.10 3.88 19.65
N VAL A 219 -19.09 4.33 18.39
CA VAL A 219 -18.26 5.43 17.89
C VAL A 219 -19.06 6.36 16.99
N GLU A 220 -18.82 7.66 17.16
CA GLU A 220 -19.33 8.70 16.27
C GLU A 220 -18.23 9.27 15.39
N PHE A 221 -18.45 9.30 14.07
CA PHE A 221 -17.56 9.87 13.08
C PHE A 221 -18.11 11.21 12.57
N PRO A 222 -17.48 12.36 12.88
CA PRO A 222 -17.91 13.65 12.37
C PRO A 222 -17.69 13.72 10.85
N LEU A 223 -18.73 14.02 10.10
CA LEU A 223 -18.71 14.07 8.64
C LEU A 223 -18.06 15.36 8.12
N GLN A 224 -17.57 15.33 6.88
CA GLN A 224 -16.87 16.45 6.22
C GLN A 224 -15.63 16.91 7.00
N ARG A 225 -14.98 15.98 7.70
CA ARG A 225 -13.76 16.15 8.48
C ARG A 225 -12.79 15.03 8.15
N LEU A 226 -11.50 15.31 8.32
CA LEU A 226 -10.48 14.28 8.31
C LEU A 226 -10.48 13.60 9.68
N VAL A 227 -11.01 12.37 9.74
CA VAL A 227 -11.04 11.54 10.95
C VAL A 227 -9.93 10.50 10.87
N CYS A 228 -9.12 10.39 11.91
CA CYS A 228 -8.02 9.44 11.97
C CYS A 228 -8.30 8.41 13.07
N VAL A 229 -8.32 7.12 12.72
CA VAL A 229 -8.47 6.02 13.67
C VAL A 229 -7.08 5.49 14.00
N THR A 230 -6.61 5.79 15.20
CA THR A 230 -5.26 5.42 15.67
C THR A 230 -5.32 4.34 16.74
N GLY A 231 -4.21 3.64 16.94
CA GLY A 231 -4.10 2.60 17.95
C GLY A 231 -3.03 1.58 17.59
N VAL A 232 -2.64 0.76 18.56
CA VAL A 232 -1.60 -0.27 18.39
C VAL A 232 -2.05 -1.37 17.42
N SER A 233 -1.10 -2.12 16.85
CA SER A 233 -1.43 -3.28 16.03
C SER A 233 -2.25 -4.29 16.84
N GLY A 234 -3.27 -4.89 16.22
CA GLY A 234 -4.22 -5.77 16.91
C GLY A 234 -5.28 -5.08 17.79
N SER A 235 -5.35 -3.75 17.85
CA SER A 235 -6.36 -3.05 18.67
C SER A 235 -7.80 -3.09 18.12
N GLY A 236 -8.02 -3.67 16.93
CA GLY A 236 -9.34 -3.75 16.28
C GLY A 236 -9.65 -2.61 15.29
N LYS A 237 -8.66 -1.84 14.83
CA LYS A 237 -8.86 -0.76 13.84
C LYS A 237 -9.47 -1.26 12.52
N SER A 238 -8.85 -2.29 11.94
CA SER A 238 -9.32 -2.93 10.71
C SER A 238 -10.70 -3.56 10.93
N SER A 239 -10.93 -4.20 12.09
CA SER A 239 -12.25 -4.75 12.43
C SER A 239 -13.34 -3.68 12.50
N LEU A 240 -13.03 -2.52 13.07
CA LEU A 240 -13.97 -1.41 13.14
C LEU A 240 -14.29 -0.83 11.75
N ILE A 241 -13.26 -0.60 10.92
CA ILE A 241 -13.40 0.14 9.66
C ILE A 241 -13.65 -0.78 8.46
N GLN A 242 -12.82 -1.78 8.25
CA GLN A 242 -12.85 -2.68 7.10
C GLN A 242 -13.87 -3.81 7.27
N ASP A 243 -13.98 -4.42 8.45
CA ASP A 243 -14.85 -5.60 8.62
C ASP A 243 -16.31 -5.19 8.96
N ILE A 244 -16.50 -4.04 9.63
CA ILE A 244 -17.83 -3.53 10.02
C ILE A 244 -18.26 -2.34 9.16
N LEU A 245 -17.59 -1.18 9.32
CA LEU A 245 -18.12 0.10 8.83
C LEU A 245 -18.26 0.15 7.30
N ALA A 246 -17.21 -0.24 6.57
CA ALA A 246 -17.20 -0.21 5.11
C ALA A 246 -18.26 -1.16 4.49
N PRO A 247 -18.33 -2.46 4.86
CA PRO A 247 -19.38 -3.36 4.39
C PRO A 247 -20.78 -2.89 4.78
N ALA A 248 -20.97 -2.37 5.99
CA ALA A 248 -22.28 -1.88 6.44
C ALA A 248 -22.77 -0.69 5.60
N LEU A 249 -21.89 0.25 5.27
CA LEU A 249 -22.21 1.37 4.38
C LEU A 249 -22.42 0.92 2.93
N LEU A 250 -21.57 0.04 2.40
CA LEU A 250 -21.74 -0.51 1.04
C LEU A 250 -23.09 -1.20 0.90
N ARG A 251 -23.49 -1.99 1.91
CA ARG A 251 -24.80 -2.64 1.97
C ARG A 251 -25.94 -1.62 2.05
N HIS A 252 -25.80 -0.57 2.85
CA HIS A 252 -26.77 0.52 2.93
C HIS A 252 -26.98 1.21 1.58
N PHE A 253 -25.93 1.39 0.79
CA PHE A 253 -26.00 1.93 -0.57
C PHE A 253 -26.35 0.89 -1.65
N GLY A 254 -26.70 -0.35 -1.27
CA GLY A 254 -27.10 -1.39 -2.21
C GLY A 254 -25.97 -1.96 -3.07
N ARG A 255 -24.71 -1.79 -2.66
CA ARG A 255 -23.53 -2.36 -3.33
C ARG A 255 -23.26 -3.79 -2.86
N ALA A 256 -22.73 -4.61 -3.76
CA ALA A 256 -22.26 -5.95 -3.41
C ALA A 256 -21.08 -5.85 -2.44
N THR A 257 -21.18 -6.55 -1.31
CA THR A 257 -20.16 -6.59 -0.25
C THR A 257 -20.32 -7.86 0.56
N GLU A 258 -19.28 -8.24 1.29
CA GLU A 258 -19.36 -9.29 2.30
C GLU A 258 -20.33 -8.90 3.43
N THR A 259 -20.75 -9.89 4.21
CA THR A 259 -21.60 -9.64 5.38
C THR A 259 -20.85 -8.77 6.38
N PRO A 260 -21.39 -7.59 6.76
CA PRO A 260 -20.73 -6.76 7.77
C PRO A 260 -20.58 -7.51 9.09
N GLY A 261 -19.44 -7.30 9.76
CA GLY A 261 -19.19 -7.83 11.09
C GLY A 261 -20.25 -7.40 12.12
N HIS A 262 -20.28 -8.09 13.26
CA HIS A 262 -21.30 -7.91 14.28
C HIS A 262 -21.33 -6.47 14.84
N HIS A 263 -22.47 -5.79 14.69
CA HIS A 263 -22.78 -4.47 15.25
C HIS A 263 -24.29 -4.36 15.50
N GLU A 264 -24.70 -3.46 16.40
CA GLU A 264 -26.12 -3.26 16.72
C GLU A 264 -26.81 -2.35 15.71
N ARG A 265 -26.27 -1.15 15.46
CA ARG A 265 -26.90 -0.13 14.60
C ARG A 265 -25.86 0.73 13.88
N LEU A 266 -26.25 1.21 12.70
CA LEU A 266 -25.54 2.24 11.94
C LEU A 266 -26.52 3.39 11.64
N LEU A 267 -26.26 4.58 12.20
CA LEU A 267 -27.12 5.76 12.09
C LEU A 267 -26.38 6.89 11.36
N GLY A 268 -27.11 7.76 10.65
CA GLY A 268 -26.53 8.90 9.95
C GLY A 268 -25.91 8.59 8.58
N ALA A 269 -26.03 7.35 8.09
CA ALA A 269 -25.61 6.97 6.74
C ALA A 269 -26.34 7.77 5.65
N ASP A 270 -27.58 8.21 5.93
CA ASP A 270 -28.38 9.05 5.04
C ASP A 270 -27.77 10.44 4.77
N HIS A 271 -26.79 10.90 5.56
CA HIS A 271 -26.06 12.14 5.28
C HIS A 271 -25.06 12.00 4.12
N LEU A 272 -24.76 10.78 3.71
CA LEU A 272 -23.77 10.45 2.69
C LEU A 272 -24.47 10.10 1.37
N GLY A 273 -23.78 10.40 0.26
CA GLY A 273 -24.23 10.03 -1.08
C GLY A 273 -23.65 8.69 -1.55
N ASP A 274 -22.46 8.35 -1.03
CA ASP A 274 -21.73 7.14 -1.37
C ASP A 274 -20.63 6.86 -0.33
N VAL A 275 -20.06 5.66 -0.36
CA VAL A 275 -18.85 5.26 0.37
C VAL A 275 -17.82 4.66 -0.57
N VAL A 276 -16.56 4.99 -0.32
CA VAL A 276 -15.41 4.47 -1.05
C VAL A 276 -14.36 3.98 -0.06
N PHE A 277 -14.03 2.70 -0.13
CA PHE A 277 -12.92 2.12 0.64
C PHE A 277 -11.69 2.01 -0.28
N VAL A 278 -10.59 2.61 0.15
CA VAL A 278 -9.33 2.68 -0.59
C VAL A 278 -8.25 1.93 0.20
N ASP A 279 -8.12 0.65 -0.11
CA ASP A 279 -7.16 -0.28 0.47
C ASP A 279 -5.89 -0.43 -0.38
N GLN A 280 -4.92 -1.18 0.17
CA GLN A 280 -3.64 -1.47 -0.48
C GLN A 280 -3.72 -2.63 -1.50
N SER A 281 -4.89 -3.23 -1.73
CA SER A 281 -5.04 -4.31 -2.70
C SER A 281 -4.66 -3.84 -4.12
N PRO A 282 -4.07 -4.69 -4.97
CA PRO A 282 -3.76 -4.33 -6.35
C PRO A 282 -5.02 -3.91 -7.11
N ILE A 283 -4.98 -2.80 -7.86
CA ILE A 283 -6.12 -2.30 -8.64
C ILE A 283 -6.61 -3.36 -9.65
N GLY A 284 -5.70 -4.12 -10.23
CA GLY A 284 -6.03 -5.15 -11.19
C GLY A 284 -4.88 -6.11 -11.40
N LYS A 285 -5.20 -7.36 -11.73
CA LYS A 285 -4.21 -8.42 -11.98
C LYS A 285 -3.73 -8.47 -13.44
N THR A 286 -4.24 -7.59 -14.30
CA THR A 286 -3.97 -7.64 -15.75
C THR A 286 -3.06 -6.51 -16.19
N ALA A 287 -2.06 -6.84 -17.03
CA ALA A 287 -1.17 -5.87 -17.65
C ALA A 287 -1.87 -4.94 -18.68
N ARG A 288 -3.15 -5.19 -18.97
CA ARG A 288 -3.98 -4.35 -19.84
C ARG A 288 -4.37 -3.02 -19.18
N SER A 289 -4.54 -3.01 -17.86
CA SER A 289 -4.84 -1.77 -17.13
C SER A 289 -3.57 -0.97 -16.90
N ASN A 290 -3.65 0.35 -17.08
CA ASN A 290 -2.57 1.30 -16.87
C ASN A 290 -3.14 2.64 -16.35
N PRO A 291 -2.31 3.54 -15.79
CA PRO A 291 -2.77 4.80 -15.23
C PRO A 291 -3.68 5.62 -16.17
N VAL A 292 -3.32 5.70 -17.45
CA VAL A 292 -4.05 6.54 -18.42
C VAL A 292 -5.44 5.99 -18.77
N SER A 293 -5.59 4.67 -18.85
CA SER A 293 -6.90 4.04 -19.03
C SER A 293 -7.72 4.05 -17.75
N TYR A 294 -7.07 3.92 -16.58
CA TYR A 294 -7.75 3.90 -15.28
C TYR A 294 -8.49 5.21 -14.98
N VAL A 295 -7.85 6.37 -15.21
CA VAL A 295 -8.51 7.69 -15.04
C VAL A 295 -9.38 8.10 -16.24
N GLY A 296 -9.35 7.30 -17.32
CA GLY A 296 -10.10 7.55 -18.55
C GLY A 296 -9.54 8.70 -19.40
N ALA A 297 -8.27 9.10 -19.20
CA ALA A 297 -7.60 10.07 -20.07
C ALA A 297 -7.32 9.50 -21.47
N TRP A 298 -7.21 8.17 -21.58
CA TRP A 298 -6.90 7.49 -22.83
C TRP A 298 -7.96 7.74 -23.92
N ASP A 299 -9.22 7.88 -23.55
CA ASP A 299 -10.30 8.12 -24.50
C ASP A 299 -10.12 9.46 -25.24
N ALA A 300 -9.83 10.53 -24.50
CA ALA A 300 -9.56 11.85 -25.08
C ALA A 300 -8.32 11.84 -25.98
N ILE A 301 -7.27 11.12 -25.57
CA ILE A 301 -6.03 10.98 -26.38
C ILE A 301 -6.32 10.23 -27.68
N ARG A 302 -7.12 9.15 -27.65
CA ARG A 302 -7.47 8.39 -28.86
C ARG A 302 -8.25 9.23 -29.88
N GLU A 303 -9.14 10.10 -29.42
CA GLU A 303 -9.89 11.01 -30.30
C GLU A 303 -8.96 12.04 -30.99
N ILE A 304 -7.92 12.51 -30.30
CA ILE A 304 -6.88 13.36 -30.89
C ILE A 304 -6.15 12.63 -32.04
N PHE A 305 -5.78 11.36 -31.86
CA PHE A 305 -5.14 10.58 -32.93
C PHE A 305 -6.09 10.34 -34.11
N ALA A 306 -7.37 10.10 -33.85
CA ALA A 306 -8.39 9.88 -34.88
C ALA A 306 -8.58 11.09 -35.81
N VAL A 307 -8.34 12.31 -35.34
CA VAL A 307 -8.49 13.52 -36.16
C VAL A 307 -7.23 13.89 -36.97
N SER A 308 -6.12 13.18 -36.78
CA SER A 308 -4.86 13.39 -37.52
C SER A 308 -5.02 13.15 -39.03
N ALA A 309 -4.17 13.79 -39.83
CA ALA A 309 -4.26 13.73 -41.29
C ALA A 309 -4.15 12.29 -41.81
N LEU A 310 -3.17 11.52 -41.32
CA LEU A 310 -2.95 10.13 -41.73
C LEU A 310 -4.07 9.20 -41.25
N ALA A 311 -4.60 9.40 -40.04
CA ALA A 311 -5.74 8.63 -39.53
C ALA A 311 -6.99 8.83 -40.40
N LYS A 312 -7.29 10.08 -40.77
CA LYS A 312 -8.43 10.42 -41.65
C LYS A 312 -8.28 9.80 -43.05
N GLN A 313 -7.08 9.84 -43.63
CA GLN A 313 -6.81 9.22 -44.93
C GLN A 313 -7.01 7.70 -44.91
N ARG A 314 -6.68 7.04 -43.79
CA ARG A 314 -6.82 5.59 -43.61
C ARG A 314 -8.19 5.16 -43.04
N GLY A 315 -9.10 6.11 -42.76
CA GLY A 315 -10.39 5.83 -42.16
C GLY A 315 -10.31 5.30 -40.72
N TYR A 316 -9.25 5.63 -39.98
CA TYR A 316 -9.08 5.18 -38.60
C TYR A 316 -9.92 6.04 -37.65
N THR A 317 -10.61 5.39 -36.73
CA THR A 317 -11.37 6.03 -35.64
C THR A 317 -10.68 5.80 -34.30
N GLY A 318 -11.14 6.45 -33.22
CA GLY A 318 -10.57 6.27 -31.88
C GLY A 318 -10.48 4.80 -31.43
N SER A 319 -11.34 3.91 -31.94
CA SER A 319 -11.31 2.47 -31.64
C SER A 319 -10.03 1.79 -32.13
N LYS A 320 -9.44 2.24 -33.25
CA LYS A 320 -8.22 1.68 -33.84
C LYS A 320 -6.98 1.92 -32.97
N PHE A 321 -7.01 2.98 -32.18
CA PHE A 321 -5.95 3.36 -31.23
C PHE A 321 -6.17 2.80 -29.82
N SER A 322 -7.18 1.95 -29.61
CA SER A 322 -7.38 1.28 -28.32
C SER A 322 -6.47 0.05 -28.21
N PHE A 323 -5.77 -0.09 -27.08
CA PHE A 323 -5.04 -1.33 -26.76
C PHE A 323 -5.95 -2.36 -26.06
N ASN A 324 -7.10 -1.92 -25.51
CA ASN A 324 -8.06 -2.78 -24.82
C ASN A 324 -9.05 -3.44 -25.78
N SER A 325 -9.34 -2.78 -26.89
CA SER A 325 -10.37 -3.15 -27.87
C SER A 325 -9.92 -2.76 -29.27
N GLY A 326 -10.56 -3.30 -30.31
CA GLY A 326 -10.21 -2.98 -31.69
C GLY A 326 -9.10 -3.85 -32.27
N ASP A 327 -8.81 -3.60 -33.55
CA ASP A 327 -7.98 -4.41 -34.43
C ASP A 327 -6.58 -3.80 -34.68
N GLY A 328 -6.29 -2.62 -34.13
CA GLY A 328 -4.98 -1.97 -34.20
C GLY A 328 -3.94 -2.48 -33.20
N ARG A 329 -4.36 -3.25 -32.20
CA ARG A 329 -3.48 -3.83 -31.18
C ARG A 329 -2.63 -4.98 -31.73
N CYS A 330 -1.46 -5.18 -31.12
CA CYS A 330 -0.61 -6.33 -31.42
C CYS A 330 -1.39 -7.65 -31.19
N PRO A 331 -1.45 -8.56 -32.17
CA PRO A 331 -2.24 -9.79 -32.07
C PRO A 331 -1.67 -10.77 -31.03
N THR A 332 -0.36 -10.78 -30.85
CA THR A 332 0.38 -11.73 -30.00
C THR A 332 0.09 -11.50 -28.53
N CYS A 333 0.27 -10.27 -28.06
CA CYS A 333 -0.02 -9.90 -26.67
C CYS A 333 -1.47 -9.40 -26.46
N GLY A 334 -2.27 -9.32 -27.53
CA GLY A 334 -3.64 -8.79 -27.46
C GLY A 334 -3.73 -7.36 -26.91
N GLY A 335 -2.66 -6.56 -27.08
CA GLY A 335 -2.56 -5.18 -26.61
C GLY A 335 -2.04 -4.99 -25.17
N SER A 336 -1.67 -6.06 -24.45
CA SER A 336 -1.03 -5.91 -23.13
C SER A 336 0.37 -5.30 -23.23
N GLY A 337 1.11 -5.59 -24.31
CA GLY A 337 2.53 -5.25 -24.48
C GLY A 337 3.48 -6.18 -23.72
N PHE A 338 2.94 -6.99 -22.80
CA PHE A 338 3.72 -7.87 -21.91
C PHE A 338 3.10 -9.26 -21.85
N GLU A 339 3.96 -10.26 -21.73
CA GLU A 339 3.60 -11.65 -21.45
C GLU A 339 3.81 -11.93 -19.97
N HIS A 340 2.80 -12.52 -19.35
CA HIS A 340 2.85 -12.92 -17.95
C HIS A 340 3.43 -14.33 -17.86
N VAL A 341 4.58 -14.47 -17.20
CA VAL A 341 5.21 -15.76 -16.95
C VAL A 341 5.02 -16.09 -15.48
N GLU A 342 4.16 -17.07 -15.20
CA GLU A 342 3.95 -17.59 -13.86
C GLU A 342 5.16 -18.41 -13.43
N MET A 343 5.73 -18.08 -12.27
CA MET A 343 6.93 -18.74 -11.74
C MET A 343 6.54 -19.64 -10.58
N GLN A 344 7.08 -20.87 -10.52
CA GLN A 344 6.63 -21.86 -9.53
C GLN A 344 7.10 -21.57 -8.09
N PHE A 345 8.24 -20.90 -7.92
CA PHE A 345 8.87 -20.67 -6.61
C PHE A 345 9.33 -19.22 -6.40
N LEU A 346 9.12 -18.36 -7.40
CA LEU A 346 9.51 -16.96 -7.41
C LEU A 346 8.28 -16.12 -7.75
N SER A 347 8.38 -14.80 -7.55
CA SER A 347 7.34 -13.89 -8.00
C SER A 347 7.22 -13.93 -9.52
N ASP A 348 5.99 -13.88 -10.02
CA ASP A 348 5.69 -13.84 -11.44
C ASP A 348 6.40 -12.68 -12.14
N VAL A 349 6.79 -12.90 -13.40
CA VAL A 349 7.55 -11.92 -14.18
C VAL A 349 6.76 -11.49 -15.41
N TYR A 350 6.78 -10.20 -15.69
CA TYR A 350 6.21 -9.62 -16.91
C TYR A 350 7.33 -9.35 -17.92
N LEU A 351 7.37 -10.15 -18.98
CA LEU A 351 8.33 -9.98 -20.07
C LEU A 351 7.72 -9.13 -21.18
N ARG A 352 8.53 -8.32 -21.87
CA ARG A 352 8.07 -7.59 -23.03
C ARG A 352 7.66 -8.57 -24.13
N CYS A 353 6.55 -8.29 -24.80
CA CYS A 353 6.10 -9.10 -25.92
C CYS A 353 7.16 -9.11 -27.04
N PRO A 354 7.57 -10.29 -27.55
CA PRO A 354 8.62 -10.39 -28.56
C PRO A 354 8.29 -9.70 -29.88
N ASP A 355 6.99 -9.58 -30.23
CA ASP A 355 6.57 -9.05 -31.52
C ASP A 355 6.38 -7.54 -31.56
N CYS A 356 5.99 -6.93 -30.43
CA CYS A 356 5.78 -5.48 -30.36
C CYS A 356 6.74 -4.75 -29.42
N ASP A 357 7.61 -5.48 -28.71
CA ASP A 357 8.56 -4.95 -27.72
C ASP A 357 7.90 -3.94 -26.75
N GLY A 358 6.75 -4.32 -26.19
CA GLY A 358 6.02 -3.46 -25.25
C GLY A 358 5.18 -2.34 -25.88
N LYS A 359 5.25 -2.12 -27.20
CA LYS A 359 4.53 -1.02 -27.88
C LYS A 359 3.02 -1.21 -27.95
N ARG A 360 2.49 -2.42 -27.70
CA ARG A 360 1.05 -2.78 -27.67
C ARG A 360 0.29 -2.72 -29.01
N TYR A 361 0.86 -2.12 -30.05
CA TYR A 361 0.20 -1.89 -31.34
C TYR A 361 0.87 -2.60 -32.51
N ARG A 362 0.12 -2.73 -33.61
CA ARG A 362 0.67 -3.14 -34.91
C ARG A 362 1.49 -2.00 -35.53
N PRO A 363 2.50 -2.31 -36.37
CA PRO A 363 3.37 -1.30 -36.98
C PRO A 363 2.63 -0.17 -37.71
N GLU A 364 1.56 -0.50 -38.46
CA GLU A 364 0.80 0.47 -39.25
C GLU A 364 0.04 1.52 -38.42
N ILE A 365 -0.21 1.22 -37.13
CA ILE A 365 -0.81 2.17 -36.19
C ILE A 365 0.22 3.15 -35.66
N LEU A 366 1.47 2.69 -35.50
CA LEU A 366 2.59 3.50 -35.01
C LEU A 366 3.07 4.52 -36.04
N GLU A 367 2.69 4.37 -37.32
CA GLU A 367 2.94 5.36 -38.37
C GLU A 367 2.11 6.64 -38.19
N VAL A 368 0.99 6.57 -37.45
CA VAL A 368 0.16 7.74 -37.17
C VAL A 368 0.78 8.53 -36.03
N THR A 369 1.28 9.72 -36.34
CA THR A 369 1.88 10.63 -35.37
C THR A 369 1.06 11.91 -35.20
N ILE A 370 1.22 12.52 -34.03
CA ILE A 370 0.73 13.86 -33.72
C ILE A 370 1.91 14.74 -33.31
N ASP A 371 1.89 16.01 -33.72
CA ASP A 371 2.91 16.97 -33.32
C ASP A 371 2.50 17.65 -32.01
N ARG A 372 3.34 17.53 -30.98
CA ARG A 372 3.14 18.15 -29.66
C ARG A 372 4.36 18.94 -29.24
N GLN A 373 4.13 20.14 -28.71
CA GLN A 373 5.19 21.01 -28.23
C GLN A 373 4.98 21.27 -26.75
N ALA A 374 5.96 20.89 -25.94
CA ALA A 374 5.95 21.22 -24.52
C ALA A 374 6.21 22.71 -24.32
N ILE A 375 5.64 23.28 -23.27
CA ILE A 375 5.80 24.70 -22.92
C ILE A 375 7.29 24.98 -22.70
N GLY A 376 7.88 25.84 -23.54
CA GLY A 376 9.30 26.22 -23.47
C GLY A 376 10.25 25.41 -24.36
N SER A 377 9.77 24.38 -25.07
CA SER A 377 10.59 23.64 -26.06
C SER A 377 10.64 24.37 -27.41
N VAL A 378 11.80 24.36 -28.07
CA VAL A 378 12.05 25.05 -29.35
C VAL A 378 11.48 24.29 -30.55
N GLN A 379 11.33 22.97 -30.46
CA GLN A 379 10.85 22.13 -31.56
C GLN A 379 9.68 21.23 -31.13
N PRO A 380 8.67 21.03 -32.00
CA PRO A 380 7.61 20.07 -31.78
C PRO A 380 8.16 18.64 -31.86
N ARG A 381 7.61 17.74 -31.03
CA ARG A 381 7.86 16.31 -31.06
C ARG A 381 6.73 15.62 -31.81
N ALA A 382 7.06 14.85 -32.84
CA ALA A 382 6.13 13.91 -33.45
C ALA A 382 6.03 12.66 -32.55
N LEU A 383 4.82 12.33 -32.09
CA LEU A 383 4.58 11.23 -31.17
C LEU A 383 3.53 10.29 -31.74
N ASN A 384 3.83 8.99 -31.81
CA ASN A 384 2.83 7.96 -32.05
C ASN A 384 2.14 7.55 -30.74
N VAL A 385 1.12 6.68 -30.83
CA VAL A 385 0.37 6.23 -29.65
C VAL A 385 1.20 5.49 -28.60
N ALA A 386 2.22 4.73 -29.01
CA ALA A 386 3.12 4.05 -28.08
C ALA A 386 4.08 5.04 -27.41
N ASP A 387 4.58 6.04 -28.15
CA ASP A 387 5.42 7.10 -27.59
C ASP A 387 4.67 7.87 -26.49
N VAL A 388 3.38 8.15 -26.70
CA VAL A 388 2.54 8.80 -25.69
C VAL A 388 2.38 7.92 -24.44
N LEU A 389 2.26 6.60 -24.58
CA LEU A 389 2.17 5.69 -23.44
C LEU A 389 3.47 5.59 -22.64
N GLU A 390 4.63 5.86 -23.26
CA GLU A 390 5.92 5.87 -22.58
C GLU A 390 6.19 7.18 -21.81
N LEU A 391 5.43 8.24 -22.06
CA LEU A 391 5.56 9.50 -21.33
C LEU A 391 5.20 9.31 -19.85
N THR A 392 5.94 10.01 -18.99
CA THR A 392 5.52 10.24 -17.61
C THR A 392 4.27 11.13 -17.59
N VAL A 393 3.49 11.05 -16.52
CA VAL A 393 2.31 11.92 -16.33
C VAL A 393 2.71 13.40 -16.37
N SER A 394 3.86 13.77 -15.79
CA SER A 394 4.39 15.14 -15.85
C SER A 394 4.65 15.61 -17.27
N GLU A 395 5.29 14.78 -18.12
CA GLU A 395 5.55 15.15 -19.51
C GLU A 395 4.26 15.24 -20.33
N ALA A 396 3.35 14.29 -20.11
CA ALA A 396 2.05 14.31 -20.77
C ALA A 396 1.25 15.57 -20.39
N ALA A 397 1.24 15.96 -19.11
CA ALA A 397 0.58 17.18 -18.66
C ALA A 397 1.15 18.44 -19.34
N GLN A 398 2.44 18.47 -19.66
CA GLN A 398 3.06 19.58 -20.39
C GLN A 398 2.77 19.55 -21.89
N LEU A 399 2.83 18.38 -22.52
CA LEU A 399 2.61 18.21 -23.97
C LEU A 399 1.15 18.38 -24.39
N PHE A 400 0.22 18.04 -23.50
CA PHE A 400 -1.23 18.14 -23.71
C PHE A 400 -1.85 19.32 -22.93
N ALA A 401 -1.05 20.32 -22.52
CA ALA A 401 -1.52 21.44 -21.71
C ALA A 401 -2.70 22.23 -22.33
N ASN A 402 -2.81 22.22 -23.66
CA ASN A 402 -3.90 22.87 -24.40
C ASN A 402 -5.15 21.99 -24.55
N ASP A 403 -5.05 20.69 -24.28
CA ASP A 403 -6.13 19.72 -24.41
C ASP A 403 -6.87 19.55 -23.07
N ARG A 404 -7.89 20.38 -22.86
CA ARG A 404 -8.62 20.47 -21.59
C ARG A 404 -9.12 19.14 -21.05
N ASP A 405 -9.66 18.28 -21.91
CA ASP A 405 -10.22 16.98 -21.48
C ASP A 405 -9.14 16.00 -21.03
N VAL A 406 -7.95 16.04 -21.66
CA VAL A 406 -6.79 15.24 -21.26
C VAL A 406 -6.28 15.70 -19.90
N ILE A 407 -6.04 17.00 -19.74
CA ILE A 407 -5.53 17.56 -18.48
C ILE A 407 -6.52 17.35 -17.33
N ARG A 408 -7.81 17.55 -17.57
CA ARG A 408 -8.84 17.30 -16.54
C ARG A 408 -8.80 15.86 -16.02
N ALA A 409 -8.48 14.88 -16.86
CA ALA A 409 -8.38 13.49 -16.47
C ALA A 409 -7.01 13.13 -15.85
N LEU A 410 -5.91 13.77 -16.28
CA LEU A 410 -4.56 13.50 -15.77
C LEU A 410 -4.22 14.27 -14.48
N GLN A 411 -4.81 15.45 -14.26
CA GLN A 411 -4.52 16.31 -13.11
C GLN A 411 -4.65 15.58 -11.76
N PRO A 412 -5.69 14.73 -11.53
CA PRO A 412 -5.78 13.96 -10.30
C PRO A 412 -4.58 13.06 -10.00
N ILE A 413 -3.91 12.52 -11.03
CA ILE A 413 -2.70 11.70 -10.86
C ILE A 413 -1.53 12.57 -10.39
N VAL A 414 -1.42 13.79 -10.91
CA VAL A 414 -0.41 14.78 -10.48
C VAL A 414 -0.67 15.22 -9.04
N ASP A 415 -1.93 15.49 -8.69
CA ASP A 415 -2.32 15.98 -7.36
C ASP A 415 -2.01 14.97 -6.24
N VAL A 416 -2.10 13.66 -6.53
CA VAL A 416 -1.70 12.59 -5.60
C VAL A 416 -0.20 12.28 -5.63
N GLY A 417 0.60 13.00 -6.43
CA GLY A 417 2.06 12.87 -6.48
C GLY A 417 2.60 11.74 -7.35
N LEU A 418 1.79 11.18 -8.25
CA LEU A 418 2.20 10.11 -9.18
C LEU A 418 2.68 10.64 -10.55
N GLU A 419 3.19 11.87 -10.56
CA GLU A 419 3.64 12.59 -11.76
C GLU A 419 4.80 11.91 -12.51
N TYR A 420 5.54 11.03 -11.83
CA TYR A 420 6.68 10.28 -12.37
C TYR A 420 6.29 8.95 -13.02
N VAL A 421 5.07 8.46 -12.81
CA VAL A 421 4.60 7.18 -13.35
C VAL A 421 4.35 7.34 -14.85
N LYS A 422 4.70 6.31 -15.63
CA LYS A 422 4.40 6.30 -17.08
C LYS A 422 2.92 6.04 -17.34
N LEU A 423 2.35 6.73 -18.33
CA LEU A 423 0.93 6.60 -18.70
C LEU A 423 0.53 5.14 -19.01
N GLY A 424 1.39 4.43 -19.73
CA GLY A 424 1.22 3.05 -20.16
C GLY A 424 1.80 2.00 -19.22
N GLN A 425 2.29 2.37 -18.03
CA GLN A 425 2.85 1.42 -17.07
C GLN A 425 1.79 0.39 -16.66
N PRO A 426 2.05 -0.92 -16.76
CA PRO A 426 1.12 -1.93 -16.29
C PRO A 426 0.79 -1.74 -14.80
N VAL A 427 -0.49 -1.73 -14.46
CA VAL A 427 -0.94 -1.61 -13.05
C VAL A 427 -0.32 -2.65 -12.10
N PRO A 428 -0.11 -3.93 -12.49
CA PRO A 428 0.52 -4.91 -11.60
C PRO A 428 1.97 -4.58 -11.19
N THR A 429 2.67 -3.70 -11.90
CA THR A 429 4.04 -3.30 -11.56
C THR A 429 4.09 -2.09 -10.63
N LEU A 430 2.94 -1.53 -10.24
CA LEU A 430 2.86 -0.44 -9.28
C LEU A 430 3.03 -0.96 -7.86
N SER A 431 3.67 -0.17 -7.00
CA SER A 431 3.72 -0.47 -5.56
C SER A 431 2.32 -0.41 -4.93
N GLY A 432 2.18 -0.93 -3.71
CA GLY A 432 0.92 -0.84 -2.95
C GLY A 432 0.48 0.61 -2.74
N GLY A 433 1.40 1.49 -2.33
CA GLY A 433 1.13 2.92 -2.16
C GLY A 433 0.86 3.68 -3.47
N GLU A 434 1.47 3.27 -4.58
CA GLU A 434 1.14 3.79 -5.92
C GLU A 434 -0.26 3.38 -6.36
N SER A 435 -0.60 2.10 -6.17
CA SER A 435 -1.94 1.58 -6.46
C SER A 435 -3.01 2.31 -5.66
N GLN A 436 -2.77 2.55 -4.37
CA GLN A 436 -3.72 3.27 -3.53
C GLN A 436 -3.93 4.72 -3.98
N ARG A 437 -2.84 5.44 -4.31
CA ARG A 437 -2.90 6.81 -4.84
C ARG A 437 -3.58 6.86 -6.21
N LEU A 438 -3.36 5.87 -7.07
CA LEU A 438 -4.03 5.78 -8.36
C LEU A 438 -5.53 5.52 -8.22
N LYS A 439 -5.97 4.68 -7.25
CA LYS A 439 -7.40 4.54 -6.90
C LYS A 439 -8.01 5.88 -6.53
N LEU A 440 -7.34 6.63 -5.64
CA LEU A 440 -7.77 7.98 -5.23
C LEU A 440 -7.88 8.91 -6.45
N ALA A 441 -6.87 8.93 -7.33
CA ALA A 441 -6.89 9.72 -8.56
C ALA A 441 -8.08 9.36 -9.47
N GLY A 442 -8.44 8.08 -9.58
CA GLY A 442 -9.63 7.62 -10.30
C GLY A 442 -10.92 8.23 -9.76
N PHE A 443 -11.13 8.19 -8.45
CA PHE A 443 -12.31 8.80 -7.81
C PHE A 443 -12.34 10.32 -7.95
N LEU A 444 -11.20 10.99 -7.81
CA LEU A 444 -11.08 12.43 -8.03
C LEU A 444 -11.42 12.80 -9.49
N ALA A 445 -10.98 11.98 -10.46
CA ALA A 445 -11.32 12.17 -11.87
C ALA A 445 -12.82 11.98 -12.15
N GLU A 446 -13.47 10.98 -11.54
CA GLU A 446 -14.92 10.78 -11.66
C GLU A 446 -15.72 11.91 -11.02
N ALA A 447 -15.32 12.35 -9.82
CA ALA A 447 -15.94 13.48 -9.14
C ALA A 447 -15.83 14.77 -9.98
N ALA A 448 -14.68 14.98 -10.64
CA ALA A 448 -14.49 16.08 -11.57
C ALA A 448 -15.43 15.97 -12.77
N LYS A 449 -15.63 14.77 -13.36
CA LYS A 449 -16.56 14.54 -14.50
C LYS A 449 -18.03 14.79 -14.11
N GLY A 450 -18.44 14.41 -12.90
CA GLY A 450 -19.81 14.54 -12.38
C GLY A 450 -20.25 15.95 -11.94
N GLY A 451 -19.45 16.99 -12.22
CA GLY A 451 -19.82 18.39 -12.06
C GLY A 451 -20.80 18.83 -13.16
N SER A 452 -22.08 18.50 -13.01
CA SER A 452 -23.16 18.94 -13.90
C SER A 452 -23.33 20.46 -13.90
N ALA A 453 -23.65 21.00 -15.08
CA ALA A 453 -23.91 22.42 -15.40
C ALA A 453 -25.18 23.02 -14.78
N THR A 454 -25.68 22.47 -13.66
CA THR A 454 -26.90 22.93 -13.00
C THR A 454 -26.57 23.91 -11.88
N ARG A 455 -26.86 25.19 -12.10
CA ARG A 455 -26.77 26.30 -11.12
C ARG A 455 -27.74 26.19 -9.93
N GLN A 456 -28.36 25.04 -9.68
CA GLN A 456 -29.20 24.80 -8.51
C GLN A 456 -28.42 23.98 -7.49
N GLY A 457 -27.94 24.67 -6.45
CA GLY A 457 -27.27 24.08 -5.29
C GLY A 457 -28.24 23.31 -4.39
N LEU A 458 -28.78 22.19 -4.86
CA LEU A 458 -29.18 21.14 -3.94
C LEU A 458 -27.89 20.63 -3.30
N ALA A 459 -27.83 20.66 -1.97
CA ALA A 459 -26.66 20.21 -1.21
C ALA A 459 -26.34 18.76 -1.58
N LYS A 460 -25.38 18.57 -2.50
CA LYS A 460 -24.97 17.25 -2.96
C LYS A 460 -24.38 16.54 -1.75
N LYS A 461 -25.01 15.44 -1.33
CA LYS A 461 -24.48 14.60 -0.25
C LYS A 461 -23.05 14.19 -0.62
N GLY A 462 -22.13 14.32 0.33
CA GLY A 462 -20.72 14.00 0.11
C GLY A 462 -20.49 12.48 0.07
N THR A 463 -19.39 12.07 -0.55
CA THR A 463 -18.88 10.70 -0.48
C THR A 463 -17.98 10.54 0.74
N LEU A 464 -18.14 9.46 1.50
CA LEU A 464 -17.20 9.10 2.57
C LEU A 464 -16.05 8.29 1.99
N PHE A 465 -14.83 8.78 2.15
CA PHE A 465 -13.61 8.05 1.80
C PHE A 465 -13.01 7.41 3.06
N LEU A 466 -12.76 6.11 3.00
CA LEU A 466 -12.12 5.32 4.03
C LEU A 466 -10.78 4.83 3.48
N PHE A 467 -9.67 5.26 4.10
CA PHE A 467 -8.33 4.90 3.65
C PHE A 467 -7.67 3.97 4.66
N ASP A 468 -7.12 2.86 4.18
CA ASP A 468 -6.30 1.96 4.99
C ASP A 468 -4.81 2.32 4.83
N GLU A 469 -4.21 2.84 5.89
CA GLU A 469 -2.79 3.25 5.96
C GLU A 469 -2.27 3.97 4.69
N PRO A 470 -2.85 5.11 4.29
CA PRO A 470 -2.53 5.75 3.01
C PRO A 470 -1.14 6.39 2.93
N THR A 471 -0.40 6.37 4.04
CA THR A 471 0.98 6.88 4.15
C THR A 471 2.03 5.79 4.02
N THR A 472 1.62 4.53 3.85
CA THR A 472 2.54 3.39 3.67
C THR A 472 3.38 3.57 2.42
N GLY A 473 4.69 3.37 2.55
CA GLY A 473 5.66 3.56 1.47
C GLY A 473 5.79 4.96 0.92
N LEU A 474 5.42 5.98 1.70
CA LEU A 474 5.57 7.37 1.30
C LEU A 474 6.68 8.07 2.07
N HIS A 475 7.58 8.70 1.33
CA HIS A 475 8.51 9.67 1.87
C HIS A 475 7.76 10.89 2.46
N PHE A 476 8.38 11.63 3.38
CA PHE A 476 7.79 12.79 4.07
C PHE A 476 7.16 13.82 3.11
N ASP A 477 7.78 14.03 1.96
CA ASP A 477 7.28 14.97 0.95
C ASP A 477 6.00 14.49 0.26
N ASP A 478 5.92 13.20 -0.01
CA ASP A 478 4.76 12.58 -0.63
C ASP A 478 3.58 12.53 0.34
N ILE A 479 3.86 12.29 1.64
CA ILE A 479 2.85 12.48 2.71
C ILE A 479 2.34 13.93 2.68
N ALA A 480 3.23 14.93 2.52
CA ALA A 480 2.81 16.32 2.45
C ALA A 480 1.96 16.64 1.20
N LYS A 481 2.22 16.00 0.06
CA LYS A 481 1.40 16.11 -1.16
C LYS A 481 0.04 15.44 -0.97
N LEU A 482 0.01 14.21 -0.49
CA LEU A 482 -1.21 13.46 -0.19
C LEU A 482 -2.11 14.21 0.81
N MET A 483 -1.53 14.75 1.88
CA MET A 483 -2.28 15.54 2.87
C MET A 483 -2.85 16.85 2.31
N ARG A 484 -2.35 17.35 1.18
CA ARG A 484 -2.98 18.46 0.45
C ARG A 484 -4.14 17.96 -0.42
N ALA A 485 -4.00 16.81 -1.07
CA ALA A 485 -5.06 16.20 -1.88
C ALA A 485 -6.26 15.73 -1.06
N LEU A 486 -6.06 15.34 0.20
CA LEU A 486 -7.13 14.92 1.12
C LEU A 486 -7.92 16.09 1.76
N ARG A 487 -7.55 17.35 1.48
CA ARG A 487 -8.21 18.55 2.01
C ARG A 487 -9.15 19.15 0.98
#